data_AF-A0A7U9SR36-F1
#
_entry.id   AF-A0A7U9SR36-F1
#
_cell.length_a   1.000
_cell.length_b   1.000
_cell.length_c   1.000
_cell.angle_alpha   90.00
_cell.angle_beta   90.00
_cell.angle_gamma   90.00
#
_symmetry.space_group_name_H-M   'P 1'
#
loop_
_entity.id
_entity.type
_entity.pdbx_description
1 polymer ?
#
loop_
_entity_poly.entity_id
_entity_poly.type
_entity_poly.pdbx_seq_one_letter_code
_entity_poly.pdbx_strand_id
1 'polypeptide(L)'
;MREFPKFAPVNLWFDYPVHRIDNVGVLSDIQPEAEKPYWQKGKDARKKQGEAQQKDKQAKYSIAIGSFRLEHDDVYPTVKELYEQMRSDAETVGEKYPSEKTIYNSLKKIGYTTDKETKRLVPLPEKTGNGNE
;
A
#
# COMPACT_ATOMS: atom_id res chain seq x y z
N MET A 1 22.46 41.83 -4.65
CA MET A 1 22.90 41.72 -3.24
C MET A 1 23.99 40.67 -3.19
N ARG A 2 25.08 40.89 -2.45
CA ARG A 2 26.12 39.87 -2.28
C ARG A 2 25.69 38.96 -1.14
N GLU A 3 25.34 37.72 -1.48
CA GLU A 3 24.92 36.71 -0.51
C GLU A 3 26.16 36.01 0.03
N PHE A 4 26.34 35.99 1.35
CA PHE A 4 27.44 35.26 1.98
C PHE A 4 27.07 33.78 2.12
N PRO A 5 28.04 32.86 2.01
CA PRO A 5 27.80 31.45 2.24
C PRO A 5 27.33 31.23 3.69
N LYS A 6 26.33 30.36 3.86
CA LYS A 6 25.84 29.96 5.17
C LYS A 6 26.97 29.25 5.93
N PHE A 7 27.21 29.66 7.18
CA PHE A 7 28.19 29.01 8.04
C PHE A 7 27.76 27.57 8.35
N ALA A 8 28.73 26.67 8.49
CA ALA A 8 28.46 25.32 8.94
C ALA A 8 27.92 25.34 10.38
N PRO A 9 26.95 24.48 10.73
CA PRO A 9 26.45 24.40 12.10
C PRO A 9 27.58 24.05 13.07
N VAL A 10 27.62 24.74 14.22
CA VAL A 10 28.62 24.53 15.28
C VAL A 10 27.93 23.94 16.50
N ASN A 11 28.55 22.92 17.09
CA ASN A 11 28.07 22.27 18.30
C ASN A 11 28.40 23.10 19.55
N LEU A 12 27.39 23.35 20.39
CA LEU A 12 27.51 24.14 21.61
C LEU A 12 26.90 23.41 22.80
N TRP A 13 27.59 23.44 23.93
CA TRP A 13 27.05 23.07 25.23
C TRP A 13 26.18 24.19 25.79
N PHE A 14 25.00 23.83 26.26
CA PHE A 14 24.10 24.73 26.99
C PHE A 14 24.65 24.95 28.40
N ASP A 15 25.34 26.07 28.58
CA ASP A 15 25.86 26.54 29.87
C ASP A 15 25.37 27.97 30.06
N TYR A 16 24.74 28.25 31.21
CA TYR A 16 24.13 29.56 31.47
C TYR A 16 25.06 30.39 32.36
N PRO A 17 25.28 31.69 32.06
CA PRO A 17 24.65 32.51 31.01
C PRO A 17 25.37 32.49 29.65
N VAL A 18 26.52 31.83 29.53
CA VAL A 18 27.34 31.81 28.30
C VAL A 18 27.57 30.39 27.82
N HIS A 19 27.03 30.08 26.65
CA HIS A 19 27.20 28.79 25.96
C HIS A 19 28.67 28.54 25.60
N ARG A 20 29.09 27.28 25.65
CA ARG A 20 30.48 26.88 25.37
C ARG A 20 30.56 26.04 24.09
N ILE A 21 31.58 26.27 23.27
CA ILE A 21 31.82 25.45 22.07
C ILE A 21 32.23 24.04 22.49
N ASP A 22 31.65 23.03 21.82
CA ASP A 22 32.08 21.65 21.96
C ASP A 22 33.37 21.41 21.15
N ASN A 23 34.52 21.49 21.82
CA ASN A 23 35.83 21.26 21.18
C ASN A 23 36.18 19.78 21.03
N VAL A 24 35.51 18.90 21.78
CA VAL A 24 35.80 17.46 21.78
C VAL A 24 34.98 16.75 20.69
N GLY A 25 33.88 17.38 20.25
CA GLY A 25 33.01 16.86 19.19
C GLY A 25 32.03 15.80 19.68
N VAL A 26 31.79 15.73 20.98
CA VAL A 26 30.87 14.80 21.65
C VAL A 26 29.43 14.93 21.14
N LEU A 27 29.04 16.11 20.66
CA LEU A 27 27.69 16.36 20.13
C LEU A 27 27.56 16.10 18.63
N SER A 28 28.63 15.68 17.95
CA SER A 28 28.65 15.55 16.48
C SER A 28 27.93 14.31 15.95
N ASP A 29 27.76 13.29 16.79
CA ASP A 29 27.04 12.05 16.49
C ASP A 29 25.52 12.21 16.63
N ILE A 30 25.06 13.21 17.39
CA ILE A 30 23.66 13.54 17.55
C ILE A 30 23.14 14.12 16.23
N GLN A 31 22.14 13.45 15.64
CA GLN A 31 21.49 13.89 14.42
C GLN A 31 20.08 14.42 14.74
N PRO A 32 19.93 15.69 15.16
CA PRO A 32 18.63 16.24 15.55
C PRO A 32 17.62 16.24 14.39
N GLU A 33 18.10 16.32 13.15
CA GLU A 33 17.27 16.34 11.93
C GLU A 33 17.05 14.94 11.32
N ALA A 34 17.70 13.88 11.84
CA ALA A 34 17.49 12.52 11.30
C ALA A 34 16.09 11.99 11.62
N GLU A 35 15.48 12.50 12.69
CA GLU A 35 14.14 12.10 13.07
C GLU A 35 13.10 12.91 12.30
N LYS A 36 12.55 12.30 11.23
CA LYS A 36 11.44 12.89 10.46
C LYS A 36 10.35 13.44 11.41
N PRO A 37 9.78 14.62 11.12
CA PRO A 37 8.69 15.18 11.91
C PRO A 37 7.55 14.17 12.12
N TYR A 38 6.94 14.18 13.30
CA TYR A 38 5.90 13.21 13.68
C TYR A 38 4.74 13.14 12.67
N TRP A 39 4.33 14.28 12.09
CA TRP A 39 3.28 14.31 11.06
C TRP A 39 3.68 13.59 9.77
N GLN A 40 4.97 13.60 9.40
CA GLN A 40 5.48 12.91 8.22
C GLN A 40 5.56 11.41 8.47
N LYS A 41 6.02 11.01 9.67
CA LYS A 41 5.95 9.61 10.12
C LYS A 41 4.51 9.09 10.11
N GLY A 42 3.55 9.89 10.57
CA GLY A 42 2.12 9.55 10.54
C GLY A 42 1.56 9.36 9.12
N LYS A 43 1.97 10.20 8.16
CA LYS A 43 1.61 10.03 6.74
C LYS A 43 2.19 8.75 6.15
N ASP A 44 3.47 8.48 6.40
CA ASP A 44 4.15 7.27 5.93
C ASP A 44 3.49 6.00 6.51
N ALA A 45 3.13 6.01 7.80
CA ALA A 45 2.45 4.91 8.46
C ALA A 45 1.05 4.63 7.86
N ARG A 46 0.24 5.68 7.64
CA ARG A 46 -1.09 5.54 7.01
C ARG A 46 -1.00 4.99 5.59
N LYS A 47 0.00 5.43 4.83
CA LYS A 47 0.25 4.91 3.47
C LYS A 47 0.55 3.41 3.51
N LYS A 48 1.48 2.99 4.37
CA LYS A 48 1.81 1.56 4.56
C LYS A 48 0.60 0.72 4.99
N GLN A 49 -0.20 1.23 5.94
CA GLN A 49 -1.40 0.54 6.39
C GLN A 49 -2.44 0.42 5.26
N GLY A 50 -2.63 1.47 4.46
CA GLY A 50 -3.53 1.44 3.30
C GLY A 50 -3.07 0.46 2.22
N GLU A 51 -1.77 0.40 1.95
CA GLU A 51 -1.17 -0.58 1.03
C GLU A 51 -1.35 -2.02 1.52
N ALA A 52 -1.14 -2.28 2.82
CA ALA A 52 -1.36 -3.59 3.43
C ALA A 52 -2.83 -4.03 3.31
N GLN A 53 -3.78 -3.17 3.71
CA GLN A 53 -5.20 -3.46 3.56
C GLN A 53 -5.62 -3.68 2.10
N GLN A 54 -4.99 -2.99 1.16
CA GLN A 54 -5.26 -3.20 -0.26
C GLN A 54 -4.75 -4.59 -0.71
N LYS A 55 -3.54 -4.98 -0.30
CA LYS A 55 -2.99 -6.30 -0.60
C LYS A 55 -3.84 -7.42 0.00
N ASP A 56 -4.28 -7.28 1.25
CA ASP A 56 -5.15 -8.27 1.89
C ASP A 56 -6.46 -8.44 1.14
N LYS A 57 -7.08 -7.33 0.70
CA LYS A 57 -8.28 -7.39 -0.15
C LYS A 57 -8.01 -8.10 -1.47
N GLN A 58 -6.91 -7.79 -2.15
CA GLN A 58 -6.53 -8.46 -3.39
C GLN A 58 -6.32 -9.97 -3.18
N ALA A 59 -5.68 -10.36 -2.07
CA ALA A 59 -5.48 -11.75 -1.71
C ALA A 59 -6.82 -12.48 -1.53
N LYS A 60 -7.78 -11.88 -0.80
CA LYS A 60 -9.13 -12.46 -0.64
C LYS A 60 -9.82 -12.76 -1.97
N TYR A 61 -9.77 -11.82 -2.92
CA TYR A 61 -10.33 -12.04 -4.25
C TYR A 61 -9.58 -13.13 -5.03
N SER A 62 -8.25 -13.15 -4.97
CA SER A 62 -7.45 -14.16 -5.67
C SER A 62 -7.71 -15.58 -5.14
N ILE A 63 -7.88 -15.71 -3.82
CA ILE A 63 -8.23 -16.98 -3.17
C ILE A 63 -9.62 -17.40 -3.61
N ALA A 64 -10.62 -16.50 -3.54
CA ALA A 64 -11.99 -16.84 -3.95
C ALA A 64 -12.08 -17.28 -5.41
N ILE A 65 -11.40 -16.58 -6.33
CA ILE A 65 -11.32 -16.99 -7.74
C ILE A 65 -10.60 -18.34 -7.90
N GLY A 66 -9.51 -18.56 -7.14
CA GLY A 66 -8.76 -19.82 -7.15
C GLY A 66 -9.59 -21.01 -6.67
N SER A 67 -10.30 -20.84 -5.55
CA SER A 67 -11.21 -21.87 -5.02
C SER A 67 -12.29 -22.24 -6.03
N PHE A 68 -12.92 -21.25 -6.65
CA PHE A 68 -13.94 -21.50 -7.68
C PHE A 68 -13.38 -22.29 -8.87
N ARG A 69 -12.19 -21.90 -9.35
CA ARG A 69 -11.53 -22.60 -10.48
C ARG A 69 -11.20 -24.04 -10.14
N LEU A 70 -10.82 -24.32 -8.88
CA LEU A 70 -10.53 -25.68 -8.42
C LEU A 70 -11.78 -26.56 -8.41
N GLU A 71 -12.94 -26.00 -8.04
CA GLU A 71 -14.21 -26.71 -7.95
C GLU A 71 -14.88 -26.94 -9.32
N HIS A 72 -14.61 -26.06 -10.29
CA HIS A 72 -15.30 -26.04 -11.59
C HIS A 72 -14.38 -26.25 -12.79
N ASP A 73 -13.45 -27.22 -12.72
CA ASP A 73 -12.58 -27.63 -13.83
C ASP A 73 -11.85 -26.47 -14.53
N ASP A 74 -11.19 -25.61 -13.74
CA ASP A 74 -10.42 -24.43 -14.19
C ASP A 74 -11.24 -23.30 -14.85
N VAL A 75 -12.57 -23.39 -14.82
CA VAL A 75 -13.45 -22.34 -15.34
C VAL A 75 -13.48 -21.13 -14.41
N TYR A 76 -13.33 -19.93 -14.99
CA TYR A 76 -13.43 -18.68 -14.23
C TYR A 76 -14.87 -18.35 -13.81
N PRO A 77 -15.08 -17.84 -12.58
CA PRO A 77 -16.41 -17.48 -12.10
C PRO A 77 -16.99 -16.26 -12.82
N THR A 78 -18.31 -16.16 -12.81
CA THR A 78 -19.05 -14.91 -13.08
C THR A 78 -18.98 -13.98 -11.86
N VAL A 79 -19.15 -12.67 -12.05
CA VAL A 79 -19.20 -11.69 -10.93
C VAL A 79 -20.24 -12.06 -9.88
N LYS A 80 -21.39 -12.58 -10.30
CA LYS A 80 -22.48 -13.01 -9.41
C LYS A 80 -22.10 -14.26 -8.60
N GLU A 81 -21.45 -15.23 -9.22
CA GLU A 81 -21.01 -16.47 -8.56
C GLU A 81 -19.91 -16.16 -7.55
N LEU A 82 -18.95 -15.33 -7.93
CA LEU A 82 -17.90 -14.84 -7.02
C LEU A 82 -18.50 -14.10 -5.82
N TYR A 83 -19.53 -13.26 -6.04
CA TYR A 83 -20.23 -12.59 -4.95
C TYR A 83 -20.89 -13.57 -3.99
N GLU A 84 -21.58 -14.59 -4.50
CA GLU A 84 -22.26 -15.58 -3.66
C GLU A 84 -21.26 -16.41 -2.84
N GLN A 85 -20.15 -16.82 -3.45
CA GLN A 85 -19.08 -17.52 -2.74
C GLN A 85 -18.47 -16.65 -1.64
N MET A 86 -18.10 -15.40 -1.98
CA MET A 86 -17.54 -14.46 -1.00
C MET A 86 -18.54 -14.12 0.12
N ARG A 87 -19.84 -14.14 -0.18
CA ARG A 87 -20.90 -13.96 0.81
C ARG A 87 -20.95 -15.15 1.75
N SER A 88 -20.94 -16.38 1.23
CA SER A 88 -20.93 -17.59 2.05
C SER A 88 -19.69 -17.64 2.94
N ASP A 89 -18.50 -17.39 2.39
CA ASP A 89 -17.25 -17.32 3.14
C ASP A 89 -17.32 -16.26 4.25
N ALA A 90 -17.84 -15.06 3.93
CA ALA A 90 -17.96 -13.98 4.90
C ALA A 90 -19.01 -14.25 5.99
N GLU A 91 -20.12 -14.92 5.66
CA GLU A 91 -21.13 -15.36 6.64
C GLU A 91 -20.54 -16.38 7.62
N THR A 92 -19.68 -17.30 7.17
CA THR A 92 -18.99 -18.25 8.07
C THR A 92 -17.99 -17.59 9.01
N VAL A 93 -17.28 -16.56 8.52
CA VAL A 93 -16.27 -15.83 9.30
C VAL A 93 -16.90 -14.70 10.14
N GLY A 94 -18.15 -14.33 9.88
CA GLY A 94 -18.81 -13.18 10.49
C GLY A 94 -18.22 -11.84 10.03
N GLU A 95 -17.59 -11.81 8.84
CA GLU A 95 -16.96 -10.62 8.30
C GLU A 95 -17.92 -9.87 7.34
N LYS A 96 -17.69 -8.56 7.16
CA LYS A 96 -18.44 -7.77 6.20
C LYS A 96 -17.98 -8.07 4.77
N TYR A 97 -18.91 -8.46 3.90
CA TYR A 97 -18.64 -8.65 2.47
C TYR A 97 -18.89 -7.38 1.64
N PRO A 98 -18.19 -7.21 0.49
CA PRO A 98 -18.38 -6.10 -0.43
C PRO A 98 -19.62 -6.28 -1.33
N SER A 99 -20.20 -5.18 -1.81
CA SER A 99 -21.28 -5.23 -2.80
C SER A 99 -20.78 -5.65 -4.19
N GLU A 100 -21.66 -6.20 -5.04
CA GLU A 100 -21.32 -6.62 -6.41
C GLU A 100 -20.59 -5.54 -7.22
N LYS A 101 -21.06 -4.28 -7.14
CA LYS A 101 -20.42 -3.14 -7.82
C LYS A 101 -18.98 -2.91 -7.33
N THR A 102 -18.73 -3.15 -6.04
CA THR A 102 -17.39 -3.03 -5.44
C THR A 102 -16.47 -4.15 -5.92
N ILE A 103 -17.01 -5.37 -6.06
CA ILE A 103 -16.30 -6.51 -6.64
C ILE A 103 -15.92 -6.18 -8.09
N TYR A 104 -16.86 -5.70 -8.91
CA TYR A 104 -16.60 -5.31 -10.30
C TYR A 104 -15.44 -4.31 -10.44
N ASN A 105 -15.45 -3.25 -9.63
CA ASN A 105 -14.38 -2.25 -9.62
C ASN A 105 -13.04 -2.83 -9.13
N SER A 106 -13.08 -3.75 -8.16
CA SER A 106 -11.89 -4.40 -7.62
C SER A 106 -11.25 -5.35 -8.63
N LEU A 107 -12.06 -6.11 -9.37
CA LEU A 107 -11.62 -7.05 -10.41
C LEU A 107 -10.82 -6.35 -11.51
N LYS A 108 -11.30 -5.20 -11.98
CA LYS A 108 -10.58 -4.37 -12.97
C LYS A 108 -9.20 -3.94 -12.47
N LYS A 109 -9.04 -3.71 -11.17
CA LYS A 109 -7.77 -3.33 -10.53
C LYS A 109 -6.83 -4.53 -10.32
N ILE A 110 -7.38 -5.73 -10.16
CA ILE A 110 -6.62 -6.98 -9.97
C ILE A 110 -6.12 -7.54 -11.31
N GLY A 111 -6.71 -7.10 -12.43
CA GLY A 111 -6.34 -7.61 -13.75
C GLY A 111 -7.32 -8.65 -14.29
N TYR A 112 -8.58 -8.62 -13.85
CA TYR A 112 -9.66 -9.39 -14.47
C TYR A 112 -10.65 -8.46 -15.18
N THR A 113 -11.14 -8.90 -16.34
CA THR A 113 -12.27 -8.28 -17.03
C THR A 113 -13.38 -9.30 -17.23
N THR A 114 -14.60 -8.83 -17.52
CA THR A 114 -15.74 -9.71 -17.80
C THR A 114 -15.90 -9.85 -19.30
N ASP A 115 -15.99 -11.09 -19.79
CA ASP A 115 -16.37 -11.35 -21.17
C ASP A 115 -17.81 -10.85 -21.42
N LYS A 116 -18.06 -10.28 -22.60
CA LYS A 116 -19.36 -9.70 -22.97
C LYS A 116 -20.38 -10.79 -23.30
N GLU A 117 -19.94 -11.96 -23.76
CA GLU A 117 -20.85 -13.07 -24.13
C GLU A 117 -21.18 -13.94 -22.92
N THR A 118 -20.15 -14.43 -22.23
CA THR A 118 -20.35 -15.40 -21.14
C THR A 118 -20.50 -14.75 -19.76
N LYS A 119 -20.21 -13.44 -19.63
CA LYS A 119 -20.11 -12.71 -18.35
C LYS A 119 -19.09 -13.29 -17.35
N ARG A 120 -18.32 -14.30 -17.78
CA ARG A 120 -17.27 -14.92 -16.97
C ARG A 120 -16.06 -14.00 -16.88
N LEU A 121 -15.32 -14.14 -15.79
CA LEU A 121 -14.05 -13.45 -15.65
C LEU A 121 -13.03 -14.01 -16.65
N VAL A 122 -12.27 -13.12 -17.25
CA VAL A 122 -11.11 -13.46 -18.07
C VAL A 122 -9.94 -12.61 -17.58
N PRO A 123 -8.74 -13.20 -17.46
CA PRO A 123 -7.56 -12.41 -17.14
C PRO A 123 -7.34 -11.37 -18.23
N LEU A 124 -7.09 -10.12 -17.82
CA LEU A 124 -6.65 -9.08 -18.73
C LEU A 124 -5.31 -9.52 -19.34
N PRO A 125 -5.11 -9.38 -20.66
CA PRO A 125 -3.81 -9.65 -21.26
C PRO A 125 -2.78 -8.77 -20.56
N GLU A 126 -1.67 -9.37 -20.14
CA GLU A 126 -0.57 -8.61 -19.57
C GLU A 126 -0.18 -7.51 -20.56
N LYS A 127 -0.10 -6.26 -20.09
CA LYS A 127 0.56 -5.21 -20.87
C LYS A 127 2.05 -5.55 -20.91
N THR A 128 2.44 -6.44 -21.82
CA THR A 128 3.82 -6.55 -22.27
C THR A 128 4.15 -5.24 -22.98
N GLY A 129 4.85 -4.34 -22.29
CA GLY A 129 5.31 -3.07 -22.87
C GLY A 129 5.39 -1.92 -21.88
N ASN A 130 6.51 -1.85 -21.16
CA ASN A 130 7.46 -0.76 -21.38
C ASN A 130 8.81 -1.19 -20.82
N GLY A 131 9.67 -1.65 -21.73
CA GLY A 131 11.10 -1.58 -21.52
C GLY A 131 11.47 -0.11 -21.40
N ASN A 132 12.09 0.26 -20.28
CA ASN A 132 12.91 1.44 -20.21
C ASN A 132 14.35 0.91 -20.24
N GLU A 133 14.97 0.98 -21.42
CA GLU A 133 16.41 1.21 -21.56
C GLU A 133 16.79 2.53 -20.89
#